data_AF-A0A7U9T414-F1
#
_entry.id   AF-A0A7U9T414-F1
#
_cell.length_a   1.000
_cell.length_b   1.000
_cell.length_c   1.000
_cell.angle_alpha   90.00
_cell.angle_beta   90.00
_cell.angle_gamma   90.00
#
_symmetry.space_group_name_H-M   'P 1'
#
loop_
_entity.id
_entity.type
_entity.pdbx_description
1 polymer ?
#
loop_
_entity_poly.entity_id
_entity_poly.type
_entity_poly.pdbx_seq_one_letter_code
_entity_poly.pdbx_strand_id
1 'polypeptide(L)'
;MVKFFEKKAEKEIFANGRIIVTDFRKLKKKDFPQYSSGDMLFLHYDGKIYIDSNNDGNEAIVMLLKMLVQYPMAELYKMVRERKKRFPNIKTANDLPQLKENTVDFMEALAIFIIPVEIKSREVQKAYYG
;
A
#
# COMPACT_ATOMS: atom_id res chain seq x y z
N MET A 1 -12.86 -15.75 -31.97
CA MET A 1 -13.46 -15.76 -30.62
C MET A 1 -12.31 -15.79 -29.63
N VAL A 2 -11.81 -14.62 -29.21
CA VAL A 2 -10.66 -14.52 -28.31
C VAL A 2 -11.16 -14.86 -26.91
N LYS A 3 -10.79 -16.03 -26.39
CA LYS A 3 -10.97 -16.37 -24.98
C LYS A 3 -10.05 -15.43 -24.20
N PHE A 4 -10.61 -14.33 -23.70
CA PHE A 4 -10.00 -13.60 -22.60
C PHE A 4 -9.91 -14.59 -21.45
N PHE A 5 -8.70 -15.09 -21.18
CA PHE A 5 -8.42 -15.78 -19.93
C PHE A 5 -8.73 -14.76 -18.83
N GLU A 6 -9.85 -14.96 -18.13
CA GLU A 6 -10.07 -14.31 -16.84
C GLU A 6 -8.83 -14.58 -16.00
N LYS A 7 -8.00 -13.55 -15.79
CA LYS A 7 -6.87 -13.60 -14.87
C LYS A 7 -7.49 -13.97 -13.52
N LYS A 8 -7.36 -15.24 -13.12
CA LYS A 8 -7.82 -15.71 -11.82
C LYS A 8 -7.26 -14.75 -10.79
N ALA A 9 -8.12 -14.00 -10.12
CA ALA A 9 -7.77 -13.18 -8.96
C ALA A 9 -7.42 -14.14 -7.82
N GLU A 10 -6.27 -14.79 -7.92
CA GLU A 10 -5.68 -15.54 -6.82
C GLU A 10 -5.26 -14.52 -5.78
N LYS A 11 -5.70 -14.74 -4.53
CA LYS A 11 -5.27 -13.94 -3.39
C LYS A 11 -3.77 -14.13 -3.25
N GLU A 12 -2.99 -13.07 -3.48
CA GLU A 12 -1.54 -13.11 -3.28
C GLU A 12 -1.20 -12.62 -1.88
N ILE A 13 -0.24 -13.29 -1.24
CA ILE A 13 0.14 -13.03 0.14
C ILE A 13 1.65 -12.87 0.22
N PHE A 14 2.11 -11.75 0.79
CA PHE A 14 3.53 -11.44 0.93
C PHE A 14 3.89 -11.09 2.37
N ALA A 15 5.21 -11.06 2.64
CA ALA A 15 5.80 -10.66 3.92
C ALA A 15 5.14 -11.38 5.10
N ASN A 16 5.14 -12.72 5.09
CA ASN A 16 4.57 -13.56 6.15
C ASN A 16 3.09 -13.27 6.47
N GLY A 17 2.27 -12.96 5.46
CA GLY A 17 0.85 -12.71 5.68
C GLY A 17 0.49 -11.25 5.93
N ARG A 18 1.47 -10.34 5.98
CA ARG A 18 1.24 -8.92 6.29
C ARG A 18 0.66 -8.14 5.12
N ILE A 19 0.99 -8.51 3.88
CA ILE A 19 0.51 -7.84 2.67
C ILE A 19 -0.39 -8.83 1.92
N ILE A 20 -1.61 -8.43 1.62
CA ILE A 20 -2.62 -9.26 0.95
C ILE A 20 -3.13 -8.50 -0.27
N VAL A 21 -2.95 -9.07 -1.45
CA VAL A 21 -3.53 -8.57 -2.70
C VAL A 21 -4.77 -9.40 -3.02
N THR A 22 -5.91 -8.76 -3.21
CA THR A 22 -7.19 -9.45 -3.44
C THR A 22 -8.18 -8.55 -4.17
N ASP A 23 -9.18 -9.15 -4.81
CA ASP A 23 -10.27 -8.40 -5.44
C ASP A 23 -11.19 -7.82 -4.35
N PHE A 24 -11.20 -6.49 -4.19
CA PHE A 24 -12.01 -5.84 -3.16
C PHE A 24 -13.52 -6.02 -3.37
N ARG A 25 -13.96 -6.24 -4.62
CA ARG A 25 -15.39 -6.50 -4.92
C ARG A 25 -15.89 -7.81 -4.31
N LYS A 26 -14.97 -8.72 -3.95
CA LYS A 26 -15.28 -10.01 -3.32
C LYS A 26 -15.24 -9.94 -1.79
N LEU A 27 -14.81 -8.81 -1.21
CA LEU A 27 -14.75 -8.64 0.24
C LEU A 27 -16.14 -8.32 0.80
N LYS A 28 -16.55 -9.09 1.81
CA LYS A 28 -17.82 -8.84 2.51
C LYS A 28 -17.62 -7.66 3.47
N LYS A 29 -18.40 -6.60 3.29
CA LYS A 29 -18.33 -5.37 4.10
C LYS A 29 -18.42 -5.63 5.62
N LYS A 30 -19.15 -6.67 6.04
CA LYS A 30 -19.25 -7.08 7.46
C LYS A 30 -17.90 -7.49 8.07
N ASP A 31 -17.04 -8.13 7.28
CA ASP A 31 -15.74 -8.64 7.72
C ASP A 31 -14.66 -7.56 7.58
N PHE A 32 -14.95 -6.51 6.80
CA PHE A 32 -14.04 -5.41 6.48
C PHE A 32 -14.77 -4.05 6.54
N PRO A 33 -15.33 -3.63 7.70
CA PRO A 33 -16.14 -2.42 7.77
C PRO A 33 -15.36 -1.14 7.40
N GLN A 34 -14.05 -1.14 7.59
CA GLN A 34 -13.13 -0.02 7.35
C GLN A 34 -12.80 0.27 5.88
N TYR A 35 -13.03 -0.65 4.94
CA TYR A 35 -12.75 -0.37 3.51
C TYR A 35 -13.89 0.42 2.87
N SER A 36 -13.59 1.42 2.06
CA SER A 36 -14.57 2.15 1.23
C SER A 36 -14.44 1.73 -0.24
N SER A 37 -15.53 1.82 -1.01
CA SER A 37 -15.45 1.53 -2.45
C SER A 37 -14.53 2.55 -3.13
N GLY A 38 -13.57 2.07 -3.90
CA GLY A 38 -12.57 2.93 -4.55
C GLY A 38 -11.25 3.04 -3.78
N ASP A 39 -11.15 2.47 -2.58
CA ASP A 39 -9.88 2.38 -1.88
C ASP A 39 -8.91 1.49 -2.66
N MET A 40 -7.71 2.02 -2.92
CA MET A 40 -6.61 1.29 -3.54
C MET A 40 -5.97 0.28 -2.57
N LEU A 41 -5.94 0.64 -1.28
CA LEU A 41 -5.44 -0.18 -0.19
C LEU A 41 -6.11 0.23 1.12
N PHE A 42 -6.12 -0.66 2.11
CA PHE A 42 -6.51 -0.32 3.47
C PHE A 42 -5.72 -1.13 4.51
N LEU A 43 -5.64 -0.59 5.74
CA LEU A 43 -5.08 -1.27 6.89
C LEU A 43 -6.20 -1.96 7.68
N HIS A 44 -6.06 -3.26 7.88
CA HIS A 44 -7.00 -4.05 8.68
C HIS A 44 -6.68 -3.97 10.19
N TYR A 45 -7.65 -4.27 11.04
CA TYR A 45 -7.51 -4.11 12.50
C TYR A 45 -6.43 -5.00 13.12
N ASP A 46 -6.06 -6.09 12.45
CA ASP A 46 -4.97 -6.99 12.85
C ASP A 46 -3.61 -6.57 12.26
N GLY A 47 -3.58 -5.39 11.65
CA GLY A 47 -2.39 -4.77 11.08
C GLY A 47 -1.98 -5.32 9.72
N LYS A 48 -2.79 -6.16 9.07
CA LYS A 48 -2.55 -6.59 7.68
C LYS A 48 -2.93 -5.49 6.69
N ILE A 49 -2.13 -5.31 5.65
CA ILE A 49 -2.37 -4.36 4.57
C ILE A 49 -3.04 -5.10 3.42
N TYR A 50 -4.24 -4.68 3.05
CA TYR A 50 -4.97 -5.21 1.90
C TYR A 50 -4.84 -4.24 0.73
N ILE A 51 -4.64 -4.77 -0.48
CA ILE A 51 -4.45 -4.00 -1.71
C ILE A 51 -5.39 -4.57 -2.78
N ASP A 52 -6.09 -3.69 -3.51
CA ASP A 52 -7.02 -4.13 -4.55
C ASP A 52 -6.27 -4.68 -5.77
N SER A 53 -6.56 -5.93 -6.14
CA SER A 53 -5.99 -6.57 -7.32
C SER A 53 -6.40 -5.91 -8.63
N ASN A 54 -7.51 -5.16 -8.65
CA ASN A 54 -8.03 -4.50 -9.86
C ASN A 54 -7.50 -3.08 -10.07
N ASN A 55 -6.68 -2.57 -9.14
CA ASN A 55 -6.14 -1.23 -9.26
C ASN A 55 -4.82 -1.24 -10.04
N ASP A 56 -4.72 -0.44 -11.11
CA ASP A 56 -3.55 -0.39 -11.99
C ASP A 56 -2.22 -0.03 -11.27
N GLY A 57 -2.28 0.66 -10.13
CA GLY A 57 -1.11 1.03 -9.34
C GLY A 57 -0.69 0.00 -8.28
N ASN A 58 -1.36 -1.15 -8.19
CA ASN A 58 -1.12 -2.11 -7.11
C ASN A 58 0.29 -2.71 -7.12
N GLU A 59 0.85 -3.02 -8.29
CA GLU A 59 2.18 -3.64 -8.42
C GLU A 59 3.27 -2.75 -7.82
N ALA A 60 3.21 -1.44 -8.11
CA ALA A 60 4.15 -0.45 -7.56
C ALA A 60 4.05 -0.37 -6.03
N ILE A 61 2.83 -0.41 -5.48
CA ILE A 61 2.59 -0.37 -4.03
C ILE A 61 3.07 -1.64 -3.35
N VAL A 62 2.77 -2.81 -3.93
CA VAL A 62 3.23 -4.11 -3.42
C VAL A 62 4.75 -4.17 -3.41
N MET A 63 5.40 -3.77 -4.50
CA MET A 63 6.86 -3.75 -4.59
C MET A 63 7.47 -2.81 -3.53
N LEU A 64 6.90 -1.61 -3.38
CA LEU A 64 7.35 -0.65 -2.39
C LEU A 64 7.18 -1.21 -0.97
N LEU A 65 6.01 -1.75 -0.61
CA LEU A 65 5.78 -2.35 0.71
C LEU A 65 6.74 -3.52 0.98
N LYS A 66 6.96 -4.41 0.00
CA LYS A 66 7.93 -5.52 0.11
C LYS A 66 9.36 -5.05 0.37
N MET A 67 9.74 -3.88 -0.12
CA MET A 67 11.02 -3.26 0.20
C MET A 67 10.99 -2.66 1.62
N LEU A 68 9.95 -1.91 1.95
CA LEU A 68 9.81 -1.21 3.22
C LEU A 68 9.77 -2.15 4.44
N VAL A 69 9.19 -3.35 4.32
CA VAL A 69 9.15 -4.34 5.41
C VAL A 69 10.56 -4.75 5.90
N GLN A 70 11.60 -4.57 5.08
CA GLN A 70 12.97 -4.95 5.43
C GLN A 70 13.69 -3.90 6.27
N TYR A 71 13.21 -2.65 6.26
CA TYR A 71 13.87 -1.55 6.95
C TYR A 71 13.44 -1.43 8.42
N PRO A 72 14.32 -1.00 9.34
CA PRO A 72 13.95 -0.72 10.73
C PRO A 72 13.06 0.52 10.86
N MET A 73 12.28 0.60 11.95
CA MET A 73 11.33 1.71 12.18
C MET A 73 11.99 3.10 12.12
N ALA A 74 13.19 3.25 12.71
CA ALA A 74 13.91 4.52 12.71
C ALA A 74 14.24 5.00 11.29
N GLU A 75 14.59 4.07 10.40
CA GLU A 75 14.91 4.37 9.00
C GLU A 75 13.66 4.75 8.21
N LEU A 76 12.54 4.06 8.43
CA LEU A 76 11.25 4.45 7.84
C LEU A 76 10.85 5.89 8.22
N TYR A 77 10.99 6.26 9.49
CA TYR A 77 10.70 7.63 9.94
C TYR A 77 11.64 8.66 9.31
N LYS A 78 12.94 8.35 9.23
CA LYS A 78 13.93 9.21 8.56
C LYS A 78 13.58 9.41 7.09
N MET A 79 13.29 8.32 6.39
CA MET A 79 12.86 8.28 4.99
C MET A 79 11.64 9.17 4.70
N VAL A 80 10.62 9.14 5.57
CA VAL A 80 9.45 10.02 5.41
C VAL A 80 9.83 11.48 5.57
N ARG A 81 10.64 11.81 6.58
CA ARG A 81 11.08 13.19 6.84
C ARG A 81 11.88 13.76 5.68
N GLU A 82 12.83 13.00 5.15
CA GLU A 82 13.68 13.41 4.03
C GLU A 82 12.86 13.63 2.76
N ARG A 83 11.94 12.72 2.44
CA ARG A 83 11.07 12.85 1.27
C ARG A 83 10.09 14.02 1.40
N LYS A 84 9.50 14.24 2.57
CA LYS A 84 8.65 15.44 2.80
C LYS A 84 9.43 16.75 2.64
N LYS A 85 10.72 16.77 3.00
CA LYS A 85 11.59 17.93 2.78
C LYS A 85 11.91 18.12 1.28
N ARG A 86 12.11 17.03 0.53
CA ARG A 86 12.37 17.06 -0.92
C ARG A 86 11.13 17.44 -1.72
N PHE A 87 9.94 16.99 -1.30
CA PHE A 87 8.67 17.18 -1.99
C PHE A 87 7.66 17.97 -1.13
N PRO A 88 7.94 19.25 -0.78
CA PRO A 88 7.10 20.03 0.13
C PRO A 88 5.70 20.32 -0.43
N ASN A 89 5.54 20.25 -1.76
CA ASN A 89 4.28 20.49 -2.45
C ASN A 89 3.38 19.25 -2.53
N ILE A 90 3.88 18.07 -2.15
CA ILE A 90 3.11 16.82 -2.12
C ILE A 90 2.48 16.67 -0.74
N LYS A 91 1.19 17.00 -0.63
CA LYS A 91 0.45 16.94 0.64
C LYS A 91 -0.57 15.79 0.66
N THR A 92 -1.10 15.45 -0.51
CA THR A 92 -2.13 14.45 -0.72
C THR A 92 -1.79 13.58 -1.93
N ALA A 93 -2.44 12.41 -2.06
CA ALA A 93 -2.24 11.54 -3.21
C ALA A 93 -2.63 12.23 -4.54
N ASN A 94 -3.53 13.22 -4.49
CA ASN A 94 -3.96 14.00 -5.66
C ASN A 94 -2.86 14.91 -6.22
N ASP A 95 -1.78 15.13 -5.47
CA ASP A 95 -0.63 15.92 -5.91
C ASP A 95 0.39 15.07 -6.68
N LEU A 96 0.33 13.74 -6.58
CA LEU A 96 1.27 12.82 -7.24
C LEU A 96 1.27 12.87 -8.78
N PRO A 97 0.12 13.10 -9.47
CA PRO A 97 0.10 13.16 -10.93
C PRO A 97 1.04 14.21 -11.54
N GLN A 98 1.40 15.25 -10.79
CA GLN A 98 2.35 16.27 -11.27
C GLN A 98 3.78 15.73 -11.44
N LEU A 99 4.09 14.56 -10.88
CA LEU A 99 5.40 13.90 -10.96
C LEU A 99 5.41 12.71 -11.92
N LYS A 100 4.30 12.42 -12.61
CA LYS A 100 4.12 11.19 -13.41
C LYS A 100 5.16 11.00 -14.53
N GLU A 101 5.75 12.08 -15.02
CA GLU A 101 6.76 12.05 -16.08
C GLU A 101 8.16 11.67 -15.57
N ASN A 102 8.40 11.77 -14.26
CA ASN A 102 9.61 11.30 -13.61
C ASN A 102 9.28 10.14 -12.67
N THR A 103 9.47 8.91 -13.14
CA THR A 103 9.17 7.69 -12.38
C THR A 103 9.90 7.64 -11.03
N VAL A 104 11.14 8.14 -10.94
CA VAL A 104 11.90 8.11 -9.68
C VAL A 104 11.27 9.06 -8.66
N ASP A 105 11.03 10.32 -9.05
CA ASP A 105 10.40 11.30 -8.17
C ASP A 105 8.97 10.89 -7.80
N PHE A 106 8.21 10.32 -8.74
CA PHE A 106 6.90 9.76 -8.48
C PHE A 106 6.93 8.68 -7.41
N MET A 107 7.86 7.71 -7.52
CA MET A 107 7.98 6.62 -6.55
C MET A 107 8.45 7.11 -5.18
N GLU A 108 9.38 8.07 -5.15
CA GLU A 108 9.80 8.67 -3.89
C GLU A 108 8.67 9.49 -3.23
N ALA A 109 7.89 10.24 -4.01
CA ALA A 109 6.75 10.97 -3.49
C ALA A 109 5.62 10.04 -3.03
N LEU A 110 5.36 8.94 -3.76
CA LEU A 110 4.42 7.90 -3.36
C LEU A 110 4.79 7.30 -2.00
N ALA A 111 6.09 7.10 -1.75
CA ALA A 111 6.57 6.57 -0.48
C ALA A 111 6.23 7.46 0.74
N ILE A 112 5.96 8.75 0.55
CA ILE A 112 5.47 9.65 1.62
C ILE A 112 4.14 9.14 2.20
N PHE A 113 3.30 8.50 1.38
CA PHE A 113 1.98 8.00 1.77
C PHE A 113 2.02 6.52 2.18
N ILE A 114 2.86 5.71 1.54
CA ILE A 114 2.94 4.27 1.79
C ILE A 114 3.74 3.93 3.05
N ILE A 115 4.83 4.65 3.33
CA ILE A 115 5.64 4.38 4.54
C ILE A 115 4.83 4.55 5.84
N PRO A 116 4.01 5.60 6.02
CA PRO A 116 3.13 5.71 7.19
C PRO A 116 2.19 4.52 7.37
N VAL A 117 1.69 3.92 6.27
CA VAL A 117 0.83 2.72 6.33
C VAL A 117 1.63 1.52 6.86
N GLU A 118 2.87 1.32 6.40
CA GLU A 118 3.75 0.26 6.91
C GLU A 118 4.13 0.46 8.38
N ILE A 119 4.47 1.69 8.76
CA ILE A 119 4.72 2.06 10.16
C ILE A 119 3.52 1.70 11.02
N LYS A 120 2.31 2.10 10.59
CA LYS A 120 1.09 1.83 11.35
C LYS A 120 0.76 0.35 11.40
N SER A 121 0.97 -0.38 10.31
CA SER A 121 0.85 -1.84 10.28
C SER A 121 1.70 -2.50 11.36
N ARG A 122 2.97 -2.11 11.52
CA ARG A 122 3.84 -2.66 12.55
C ARG A 122 3.38 -2.34 13.96
N GLU A 123 2.94 -1.11 14.21
CA GLU A 123 2.40 -0.72 15.51
C GLU A 123 1.17 -1.55 15.89
N VAL A 124 0.25 -1.73 14.95
CA VAL A 124 -0.97 -2.52 15.17
C VAL A 124 -0.62 -4.00 15.36
N GLN A 125 0.27 -4.56 14.56
CA GLN A 125 0.68 -5.96 14.72
C GLN A 125 1.36 -6.22 16.06
N LYS A 126 2.25 -5.32 16.50
CA LYS A 126 2.85 -5.41 17.83
C LYS A 126 1.80 -5.33 18.94
N ALA A 127 0.83 -4.43 18.80
CA ALA A 127 -0.25 -4.32 19.78
C ALA A 127 -1.17 -5.55 19.79
N TYR A 128 -1.38 -6.19 18.64
CA TYR A 128 -2.32 -7.30 18.47
C TYR A 128 -1.71 -8.67 18.81
N TYR A 129 -0.44 -8.89 18.47
CA TYR A 129 0.24 -10.19 18.60
C TYR A 129 1.31 -10.25 19.72
N GLY A 130 1.71 -9.11 20.30
CA GLY A 130 2.76 -9.01 21.34
C GLY A 130 4.13 -8.59 20.80
#